data_AF-A0A8C4QEQ9-F1
#
_entry.id   AF-A0A8C4QEQ9-F1
#
_cell.length_a   1.000
_cell.length_b   1.000
_cell.length_c   1.000
_cell.angle_alpha   90.00
_cell.angle_beta   90.00
_cell.angle_gamma   90.00
#
_symmetry.space_group_name_H-M   'P 1'
#
loop_
_entity.id
_entity.type
_entity.pdbx_description
1 polymer ?
#
loop_
_entity_poly.entity_id
_entity_poly.type
_entity_poly.pdbx_seq_one_letter_code
_entity_poly.pdbx_strand_id
1 'polypeptide(L)'
;MSFASITDALKILVSPAEPLGGSADPSNALSASLKTNLDRLNSQLKEDPRFDDVWRLEDRLKSEGSEAFRFSKHLFVAHECDDVTWRFATKCLHLLLGLKLTMEDIRTSWKQAPSLRRTPLAAPSLPPDVLSVGQQQTVRAALQFVSALGICPYLLSGVGVPWSSRSGFGPLLQKMTTANAATWGTCDSSICKSRLVVCCSGMLVISEDPSLGSLVLARHLGDLLAALIQLCYSPIKASWRSAIL
;
A
#
# COMPACT_ATOMS: atom_id res chain seq x y z
N MET A 1 7.91 -16.54 10.10
CA MET A 1 7.86 -15.30 9.30
C MET A 1 8.22 -14.15 10.21
N SER A 2 9.27 -13.41 9.88
CA SER A 2 9.81 -12.35 10.72
C SER A 2 9.10 -11.03 10.45
N PHE A 3 8.28 -10.60 11.39
CA PHE A 3 7.69 -9.25 11.45
C PHE A 3 8.75 -8.14 11.24
N ALA A 4 9.96 -8.34 11.77
CA ALA A 4 11.07 -7.40 11.63
C ALA A 4 11.46 -7.18 10.17
N SER A 5 11.60 -8.26 9.39
CA SER A 5 11.98 -8.20 7.97
C SER A 5 11.00 -7.37 7.14
N ILE A 6 9.70 -7.49 7.42
CA ILE A 6 8.66 -6.71 6.72
C ILE A 6 8.72 -5.23 7.12
N THR A 7 8.89 -4.93 8.41
CA THR A 7 9.01 -3.54 8.86
C THR A 7 10.28 -2.86 8.36
N ASP A 8 11.37 -3.61 8.22
CA ASP A 8 12.63 -3.12 7.65
C ASP A 8 12.49 -2.88 6.14
N ALA A 9 11.86 -3.80 5.40
CA ALA A 9 11.52 -3.62 3.99
C ALA A 9 10.66 -2.37 3.75
N LEU A 10 9.63 -2.16 4.58
CA LEU A 10 8.82 -0.95 4.53
C LEU A 10 9.65 0.30 4.80
N LYS A 11 10.53 0.25 5.81
CA LYS A 11 11.41 1.36 6.17
C LYS A 11 12.35 1.74 5.03
N ILE A 12 12.93 0.76 4.35
CA ILE A 12 13.79 0.99 3.18
C ILE A 12 13.02 1.72 2.08
N LEU A 13 11.79 1.27 1.82
CA LEU A 13 10.95 1.80 0.73
C LEU A 13 10.51 3.25 0.99
N VAL A 14 10.11 3.57 2.22
CA VAL A 14 9.58 4.91 2.58
C VAL A 14 10.63 5.91 3.05
N SER A 15 11.88 5.47 3.26
CA SER A 15 12.95 6.39 3.64
C SER A 15 13.23 7.38 2.51
N PRO A 16 13.47 8.67 2.81
CA PRO A 16 13.83 9.63 1.78
C PRO A 16 15.11 9.18 1.09
N ALA A 17 15.13 9.24 -0.25
CA ALA A 17 16.37 9.10 -1.00
C ALA A 17 17.28 10.30 -0.71
N GLU A 18 18.59 10.10 -0.78
CA GLU A 18 19.57 11.20 -0.78
C GLU A 18 19.14 12.28 -1.79
N PRO A 19 19.26 13.58 -1.46
CA PRO A 19 18.81 14.65 -2.33
C PRO A 19 19.53 14.57 -3.67
N LEU A 20 18.79 14.16 -4.71
CA LEU A 20 19.23 14.21 -6.09
C LEU A 20 19.46 15.70 -6.45
N GLY A 21 20.72 16.10 -6.46
CA GLY A 21 21.12 17.46 -6.83
C GLY A 21 20.57 17.84 -8.21
N GLY A 22 20.01 19.06 -8.30
CA GLY A 22 19.96 19.84 -9.54
C GLY A 22 18.95 19.45 -10.63
N SER A 23 17.88 18.70 -10.36
CA SER A 23 16.78 18.58 -11.35
C SER A 23 15.96 19.87 -11.39
N ALA A 24 15.85 20.49 -12.57
CA ALA A 24 15.03 21.69 -12.79
C ALA A 24 13.52 21.43 -12.65
N ASP A 25 13.07 20.17 -12.76
CA ASP A 25 11.68 19.76 -12.57
C ASP A 25 11.51 18.90 -11.30
N PRO A 26 10.78 19.38 -10.28
CA PRO A 26 10.53 18.63 -9.06
C PRO A 26 9.73 17.32 -9.28
N SER A 27 8.96 17.20 -10.37
CA SER A 27 8.14 16.00 -10.64
C SER A 27 9.03 14.83 -11.05
N ASN A 28 10.01 15.11 -11.89
CA ASN A 28 10.99 14.12 -12.34
C ASN A 28 11.94 13.72 -11.21
N ALA A 29 12.30 14.66 -10.33
CA ALA A 29 13.09 14.38 -9.13
C ALA A 29 12.37 13.41 -8.19
N LEU A 30 11.06 13.59 -7.97
CA LEU A 30 10.26 12.67 -7.17
C LEU A 30 10.15 11.29 -7.83
N SER A 31 9.91 11.22 -9.15
CA SER A 31 9.91 9.96 -9.91
C SER A 31 11.20 9.18 -9.75
N ALA A 32 12.33 9.87 -9.92
CA ALA A 32 13.65 9.29 -9.77
C ALA A 32 13.86 8.78 -8.34
N SER A 33 13.45 9.55 -7.33
CA SER A 33 13.53 9.13 -5.93
C SER A 33 12.71 7.88 -5.63
N LEU A 34 11.46 7.79 -6.10
CA LEU A 34 10.62 6.61 -5.93
C LEU A 34 11.24 5.38 -6.62
N LYS A 35 11.80 5.57 -7.83
CA LYS A 35 12.50 4.51 -8.56
C LYS A 35 13.74 4.04 -7.81
N THR A 36 14.57 4.95 -7.32
CA THR A 36 15.75 4.62 -6.52
C THR A 36 15.39 3.81 -5.26
N ASN A 37 14.31 4.19 -4.57
CA ASN A 37 13.86 3.45 -3.39
C ASN A 37 13.38 2.03 -3.75
N LEU A 38 12.68 1.88 -4.87
CA LEU A 38 12.27 0.56 -5.39
C LEU A 38 13.48 -0.30 -5.75
N ASP A 39 14.43 0.27 -6.50
CA ASP A 39 15.63 -0.45 -6.94
C ASP A 39 16.47 -0.87 -5.73
N ARG A 40 16.65 0.02 -4.74
CA ARG A 40 17.32 -0.28 -3.47
C ARG A 40 16.63 -1.42 -2.73
N LEU A 41 15.30 -1.39 -2.61
CA LEU A 41 14.54 -2.46 -1.98
C LEU A 41 14.74 -3.79 -2.74
N ASN A 42 14.61 -3.76 -4.07
CA ASN A 42 14.73 -4.96 -4.90
C ASN A 42 16.14 -5.58 -4.84
N SER A 43 17.19 -4.76 -4.78
CA SER A 43 18.56 -5.26 -4.59
C SER A 43 18.72 -5.92 -3.22
N GLN A 44 18.23 -5.29 -2.14
CA GLN A 44 18.32 -5.90 -0.81
C GLN A 44 17.48 -7.18 -0.69
N LEU A 45 16.32 -7.25 -1.33
CA LEU A 45 15.50 -8.47 -1.37
C LEU A 45 16.19 -9.64 -2.10
N LYS A 46 17.15 -9.37 -2.99
CA LYS A 46 17.91 -10.39 -3.72
C LYS A 46 19.19 -10.80 -2.99
N GLU A 47 19.85 -9.85 -2.34
CA GLU A 47 21.18 -10.05 -1.75
C GLU A 47 21.12 -10.56 -0.30
N ASP A 48 20.05 -10.24 0.44
CA ASP A 48 19.99 -10.50 1.88
C ASP A 48 18.97 -11.60 2.23
N PRO A 49 19.42 -12.76 2.76
CA PRO A 49 18.54 -13.89 3.08
C PRO A 49 17.53 -13.58 4.20
N ARG A 50 17.71 -12.47 4.94
CA ARG A 50 16.72 -12.01 5.93
C ARG A 50 15.37 -11.65 5.30
N PHE A 51 15.33 -11.39 3.99
CA PHE A 51 14.11 -11.10 3.24
C PHE A 51 13.50 -12.32 2.52
N ASP A 52 14.02 -13.53 2.71
CA ASP A 52 13.38 -14.76 2.20
C ASP A 52 11.93 -14.89 2.66
N ASP A 53 11.64 -14.44 3.88
CA ASP A 53 10.29 -14.37 4.43
C ASP A 53 9.37 -13.44 3.62
N VAL A 54 9.90 -12.40 2.98
CA VAL A 54 9.13 -11.50 2.10
C VAL A 54 8.78 -12.19 0.79
N TRP A 55 9.66 -13.05 0.25
CA TRP A 55 9.33 -13.86 -0.92
C TRP A 55 8.28 -14.93 -0.61
N ARG A 56 8.36 -15.57 0.57
CA ARG A 56 7.32 -16.50 1.04
C ARG A 56 5.97 -15.82 1.24
N LEU A 57 5.98 -14.52 1.54
CA LEU A 57 4.78 -13.72 1.66
C LEU A 57 4.05 -13.56 0.32
N GLU A 58 4.80 -13.38 -0.76
CA GLU A 58 4.25 -13.28 -2.11
C GLU A 58 3.47 -14.54 -2.48
N ASP A 59 3.98 -15.71 -2.10
CA ASP A 59 3.30 -16.99 -2.31
C ASP A 59 2.01 -17.11 -1.48
N ARG A 60 2.05 -16.72 -0.20
CA ARG A 60 0.87 -16.72 0.67
C ARG A 60 -0.25 -15.82 0.16
N LEU A 61 0.08 -14.62 -0.34
CA LEU A 61 -0.91 -13.71 -0.92
C LEU A 61 -1.51 -14.22 -2.24
N LYS A 62 -0.82 -15.14 -2.93
CA LYS A 62 -1.33 -15.84 -4.13
C LYS A 62 -2.20 -17.05 -3.79
N SER A 63 -2.15 -17.56 -2.56
CA SER A 63 -2.95 -18.71 -2.16
C SER A 63 -4.45 -18.40 -2.18
N GLU A 64 -5.27 -19.32 -2.69
CA GLU A 64 -6.73 -19.14 -2.85
C GLU A 64 -7.46 -18.83 -1.53
N GLY A 65 -6.87 -19.22 -0.39
CA GLY A 65 -7.39 -18.96 0.94
C GLY A 65 -7.09 -17.57 1.50
N SER A 66 -6.29 -16.74 0.81
CA SER A 66 -5.98 -15.39 1.27
C SER A 66 -7.10 -14.42 0.94
N GLU A 67 -7.46 -13.53 1.88
CA GLU A 67 -8.39 -12.42 1.61
C GLU A 67 -7.88 -11.50 0.50
N ALA A 68 -6.56 -11.43 0.33
CA ALA A 68 -5.92 -10.69 -0.75
C ALA A 68 -6.01 -11.38 -2.11
N PHE A 69 -6.35 -12.68 -2.17
CA PHE A 69 -6.37 -13.49 -3.39
C PHE A 69 -7.18 -12.84 -4.52
N ARG A 70 -8.33 -12.24 -4.18
CA ARG A 70 -9.27 -11.64 -5.14
C ARG A 70 -8.66 -10.51 -5.96
N PHE A 71 -7.66 -9.82 -5.42
CA PHE A 71 -6.97 -8.72 -6.10
C PHE A 71 -5.46 -8.95 -6.23
N SER A 72 -4.95 -10.09 -5.76
CA SER A 72 -3.52 -10.42 -5.77
C SER A 72 -2.98 -10.50 -7.19
N LYS A 73 -3.73 -11.11 -8.13
CA LYS A 73 -3.38 -11.16 -9.56
C LYS A 73 -3.04 -9.76 -10.10
N HIS A 74 -3.89 -8.76 -9.82
CA HIS A 74 -3.67 -7.40 -10.27
C HIS A 74 -2.54 -6.69 -9.50
N LEU A 75 -2.34 -7.03 -8.24
CA LEU A 75 -1.21 -6.55 -7.43
C LEU A 75 0.15 -7.04 -7.98
N PHE A 76 0.22 -8.25 -8.53
CA PHE A 76 1.45 -8.80 -9.10
C PHE A 76 1.74 -8.30 -10.52
N VAL A 77 0.73 -8.23 -11.40
CA VAL A 77 0.86 -7.65 -12.75
C VAL A 77 1.40 -6.21 -12.71
N ALA A 78 1.17 -5.50 -11.61
CA ALA A 78 1.74 -4.18 -11.38
C ALA A 78 3.27 -4.12 -11.50
N HIS A 79 3.99 -5.21 -11.17
CA HIS A 79 5.46 -5.24 -11.17
C HIS A 79 6.06 -5.16 -12.59
N GLU A 80 5.28 -5.49 -13.60
CA GLU A 80 5.66 -5.47 -15.02
C GLU A 80 5.28 -4.15 -15.70
N CYS A 81 4.65 -3.22 -14.98
CA CYS A 81 4.21 -1.94 -15.53
C CYS A 81 5.35 -0.91 -15.54
N ASP A 82 5.46 -0.09 -16.58
CA ASP A 82 6.43 1.01 -16.66
C ASP A 82 6.13 2.16 -15.67
N ASP A 83 4.94 2.17 -15.07
CA ASP A 83 4.55 3.19 -14.11
C ASP A 83 5.21 2.99 -12.74
N VAL A 84 6.23 3.81 -12.49
CA VAL A 84 6.96 3.86 -11.21
C VAL A 84 6.03 4.18 -10.04
N THR A 85 5.04 5.08 -10.20
CA THR A 85 4.15 5.47 -9.11
C THR A 85 3.25 4.31 -8.69
N TRP A 86 2.72 3.60 -9.68
CA TRP A 86 1.91 2.42 -9.46
C TRP A 86 2.71 1.30 -8.81
N ARG A 87 3.90 1.00 -9.32
CA ARG A 87 4.81 -0.01 -8.74
C ARG A 87 5.18 0.31 -7.30
N PHE A 88 5.42 1.58 -7.00
CA PHE A 88 5.72 2.01 -5.64
C PHE A 88 4.51 1.79 -4.73
N ALA A 89 3.33 2.25 -5.14
CA ALA A 89 2.09 2.09 -4.38
C ALA A 89 1.76 0.61 -4.12
N THR A 90 1.89 -0.24 -5.14
CA THR A 90 1.60 -1.68 -5.00
C THR A 90 2.63 -2.39 -4.15
N LYS A 91 3.92 -2.02 -4.20
CA LYS A 91 4.93 -2.62 -3.31
C LYS A 91 4.70 -2.21 -1.85
N CYS A 92 4.33 -0.95 -1.58
CA CYS A 92 3.88 -0.53 -0.24
C CYS A 92 2.69 -1.37 0.24
N LEU A 93 1.65 -1.50 -0.61
CA LEU A 93 0.45 -2.25 -0.28
C LEU A 93 0.75 -3.73 0.00
N HIS A 94 1.61 -4.32 -0.82
CA HIS A 94 2.04 -5.71 -0.69
C HIS A 94 2.73 -5.97 0.67
N LEU A 95 3.68 -5.11 1.04
CA LEU A 95 4.37 -5.22 2.34
C LEU A 95 3.42 -4.98 3.53
N LEU A 96 2.45 -4.07 3.40
CA LEU A 96 1.45 -3.82 4.45
C LEU A 96 0.48 -5.01 4.64
N LEU A 97 0.03 -5.63 3.55
CA LEU A 97 -0.74 -6.88 3.62
C LEU A 97 0.08 -7.99 4.27
N GLY A 98 1.37 -8.03 3.95
CA GLY A 98 2.28 -8.96 4.60
C GLY A 98 2.41 -8.74 6.10
N LEU A 99 2.50 -7.47 6.50
CA LEU A 99 2.53 -7.08 7.90
C LEU A 99 1.25 -7.56 8.62
N LYS A 100 0.06 -7.35 8.02
CA LYS A 100 -1.21 -7.87 8.55
C LYS A 100 -1.11 -9.38 8.82
N LEU A 101 -0.72 -10.17 7.81
CA LEU A 101 -0.64 -11.64 7.94
C LEU A 101 0.32 -12.05 9.07
N THR A 102 1.48 -11.39 9.20
CA THR A 102 2.39 -11.69 10.32
C THR A 102 1.80 -11.35 11.67
N MET A 103 1.07 -10.24 11.78
CA MET A 103 0.42 -9.84 13.03
C MET A 103 -0.70 -10.81 13.41
N GLU A 104 -1.43 -11.35 12.44
CA GLU A 104 -2.43 -12.40 12.67
C GLU A 104 -1.80 -13.72 13.12
N ASP A 105 -0.70 -14.16 12.50
CA ASP A 105 0.05 -15.35 12.91
C ASP A 105 0.59 -15.20 14.35
N ILE A 106 1.10 -14.02 14.69
CA ILE A 106 1.58 -13.70 16.04
C ILE A 106 0.41 -13.68 17.04
N ARG A 107 -0.74 -13.11 16.66
CA ARG A 107 -1.93 -13.05 17.52
C ARG A 107 -2.53 -14.44 17.76
N THR A 108 -2.58 -15.29 16.74
CA THR A 108 -3.11 -16.66 16.85
C THR A 108 -2.22 -17.53 17.71
N SER A 109 -0.89 -17.49 17.49
CA SER A 109 0.07 -18.20 18.35
C SER A 109 0.01 -17.75 19.81
N TRP A 110 -0.16 -16.44 20.06
CA TRP A 110 -0.33 -15.91 21.41
C TRP A 110 -1.61 -16.39 22.10
N LYS A 111 -2.74 -16.45 21.39
CA LYS A 111 -4.00 -16.98 21.93
C LYS A 111 -3.91 -18.47 22.30
N GLN A 112 -3.04 -19.22 21.62
CA GLN A 112 -2.83 -20.65 21.84
C GLN A 112 -1.76 -20.96 22.88
N ALA A 113 -0.92 -19.99 23.26
CA ALA A 113 0.08 -20.18 24.29
C ALA A 113 -0.60 -20.48 25.64
N PRO A 114 -0.17 -21.54 26.37
CA PRO A 114 -0.73 -21.84 27.68
C PRO A 114 -0.56 -20.62 28.58
N SER A 115 -1.66 -20.16 29.20
CA SER A 115 -1.66 -18.97 30.04
C SER A 115 -0.63 -19.12 31.14
N LEU A 116 0.55 -18.49 30.99
CA LEU A 116 1.50 -18.38 32.08
C LEU A 116 0.76 -17.74 33.25
N ARG A 117 0.82 -18.42 34.39
CA ARG A 117 0.10 -18.13 35.63
C ARG A 117 0.03 -16.63 35.86
N ARG A 118 -1.17 -16.06 35.73
CA ARG A 118 -1.47 -14.67 36.06
C ARG A 118 -1.14 -14.45 37.53
N THR A 119 -0.01 -13.85 37.85
CA THR A 119 0.24 -13.32 39.19
C THR A 119 -0.51 -12.00 39.32
N PRO A 120 -1.23 -11.74 40.44
CA PRO A 120 -2.03 -10.53 40.63
C PRO A 120 -1.25 -9.19 40.57
N LEU A 121 0.08 -9.26 40.60
CA LEU A 121 1.01 -8.13 40.60
C LEU A 121 1.69 -7.87 39.24
N ALA A 122 1.49 -8.74 38.25
CA ALA A 122 2.05 -8.54 36.92
C ALA A 122 1.13 -7.64 36.09
N ALA A 123 1.67 -6.55 35.57
CA ALA A 123 0.97 -5.75 34.55
C ALA A 123 0.58 -6.64 33.36
N PRO A 124 -0.57 -6.40 32.71
CA PRO A 124 -0.95 -7.13 31.51
C PRO A 124 0.20 -7.06 30.51
N SER A 125 0.69 -8.21 30.04
CA SER A 125 1.68 -8.22 28.96
C SER A 125 1.10 -7.50 27.75
N LEU A 126 1.90 -6.59 27.17
CA LEU A 126 1.53 -5.90 25.94
C LEU A 126 1.15 -6.94 24.90
N PRO A 127 0.02 -6.74 24.19
CA PRO A 127 -0.35 -7.68 23.16
C PRO A 127 0.74 -7.67 22.07
N PRO A 128 1.05 -8.83 21.48
CA PRO A 128 2.25 -9.00 20.66
C PRO A 128 2.14 -8.34 19.28
N ASP A 129 1.01 -7.71 19.00
CA ASP A 129 0.66 -6.93 17.80
C ASP A 129 0.85 -5.41 18.00
N VAL A 130 1.47 -4.98 19.11
CA VAL A 130 1.77 -3.57 19.35
C VAL A 130 2.99 -3.14 18.53
N LEU A 131 2.75 -2.31 17.52
CA LEU A 131 3.78 -1.62 16.76
C LEU A 131 4.48 -0.57 17.63
N SER A 132 5.81 -0.57 17.64
CA SER A 132 6.60 0.52 18.23
C SER A 132 6.31 1.86 17.53
N VAL A 133 6.60 2.98 18.19
CA VAL A 133 6.38 4.33 17.62
C VAL A 133 7.09 4.51 16.28
N GLY A 134 8.32 4.00 16.16
CA GLY A 134 9.07 4.02 14.90
C GLY A 134 8.40 3.20 13.80
N GLN A 135 7.92 2.00 14.12
CA GLN A 135 7.19 1.16 13.15
C GLN A 135 5.86 1.76 12.74
N GLN A 136 5.10 2.36 13.68
CA GLN A 136 3.87 3.07 13.35
C GLN A 136 4.12 4.22 12.39
N GLN A 137 5.22 4.96 12.55
CA GLN A 137 5.56 6.04 11.63
C GLN A 137 5.87 5.51 10.22
N THR A 138 6.63 4.42 10.12
CA THR A 138 6.90 3.73 8.85
C THR A 138 5.61 3.24 8.19
N VAL A 139 4.72 2.60 8.95
CA VAL A 139 3.43 2.11 8.45
C VAL A 139 2.54 3.27 8.00
N ARG A 140 2.48 4.36 8.77
CA ARG A 140 1.74 5.58 8.38
C ARG A 140 2.28 6.18 7.09
N ALA A 141 3.60 6.24 6.93
CA ALA A 141 4.21 6.73 5.70
C ALA A 141 3.86 5.83 4.50
N ALA A 142 3.92 4.51 4.67
CA ALA A 142 3.54 3.56 3.62
C ALA A 142 2.06 3.69 3.25
N LEU A 143 1.16 3.78 4.23
CA LEU A 143 -0.27 4.01 4.02
C LEU A 143 -0.53 5.33 3.29
N GLN A 144 0.21 6.38 3.64
CA GLN A 144 0.14 7.66 2.95
C GLN A 144 0.57 7.53 1.49
N PHE A 145 1.63 6.78 1.17
CA PHE A 145 2.01 6.51 -0.21
C PHE A 145 0.95 5.71 -0.97
N VAL A 146 0.31 4.72 -0.34
CA VAL A 146 -0.80 3.96 -0.97
C VAL A 146 -1.99 4.87 -1.26
N SER A 147 -2.44 5.70 -0.31
CA SER A 147 -3.53 6.66 -0.58
C SER A 147 -3.11 7.68 -1.65
N ALA A 148 -1.90 8.22 -1.54
CA ALA A 148 -1.38 9.26 -2.42
C ALA A 148 -1.20 8.76 -3.86
N LEU A 149 -0.57 7.62 -4.07
CA LEU A 149 -0.19 7.15 -5.41
C LEU A 149 -1.17 6.09 -5.96
N GLY A 150 -1.90 5.42 -5.08
CA GLY A 150 -2.77 4.28 -5.40
C GLY A 150 -4.27 4.56 -5.37
N ILE A 151 -4.73 5.63 -4.70
CA ILE A 151 -6.15 5.98 -4.62
C ILE A 151 -6.42 7.35 -5.24
N CYS A 152 -5.86 8.40 -4.63
CA CYS A 152 -6.12 9.78 -5.00
C CYS A 152 -6.01 10.10 -6.50
N PRO A 153 -5.00 9.59 -7.25
CA PRO A 153 -4.82 9.93 -8.66
C PRO A 153 -5.89 9.33 -9.57
N TYR A 154 -6.59 8.30 -9.09
CA TYR A 154 -7.64 7.59 -9.84
C TYR A 154 -9.04 8.02 -9.41
N LEU A 155 -9.15 8.96 -8.46
CA LEU A 155 -10.42 9.60 -8.13
C LEU A 155 -10.79 10.62 -9.23
N LEU A 156 -12.06 10.66 -9.59
CA LEU A 156 -12.62 11.63 -10.51
C LEU A 156 -12.60 13.03 -9.88
N SER A 157 -12.49 14.05 -10.72
CA SER A 157 -12.61 15.43 -10.25
C SER A 157 -13.93 15.65 -9.52
N GLY A 158 -13.88 16.25 -8.33
CA GLY A 158 -15.03 16.44 -7.45
C GLY A 158 -15.34 15.27 -6.50
N VAL A 159 -14.60 14.15 -6.59
CA VAL A 159 -14.71 13.04 -5.64
C VAL A 159 -13.61 13.14 -4.59
N GLY A 160 -14.02 13.30 -3.33
CA GLY A 160 -13.10 13.49 -2.21
C GLY A 160 -12.44 14.87 -2.21
N VAL A 161 -11.47 15.08 -1.31
CA VAL A 161 -10.75 16.36 -1.23
C VAL A 161 -9.67 16.40 -2.32
N PRO A 162 -9.63 17.43 -3.18
CA PRO A 162 -8.62 17.56 -4.23
C PRO A 162 -7.19 17.57 -3.67
N TRP A 163 -6.26 17.02 -4.44
CA TRP A 163 -4.88 16.83 -4.01
C TRP A 163 -4.15 18.12 -3.68
N SER A 164 -4.39 19.17 -4.47
CA SER A 164 -3.89 20.53 -4.26
C SER A 164 -4.24 21.12 -2.89
N SER A 165 -5.30 20.62 -2.25
CA SER A 165 -5.81 21.12 -0.97
C SER A 165 -5.34 20.31 0.25
N ARG A 166 -4.67 19.16 0.05
CA ARG A 166 -4.29 18.25 1.14
C ARG A 166 -2.84 18.33 1.58
N SER A 167 -1.95 18.72 0.67
CA SER A 167 -0.51 18.71 0.90
C SER A 167 0.17 19.71 -0.01
N GLY A 168 1.26 20.32 0.45
CA GLY A 168 2.13 21.15 -0.38
C GLY A 168 2.71 20.41 -1.60
N PHE A 169 2.75 19.07 -1.55
CA PHE A 169 3.17 18.22 -2.66
C PHE A 169 2.04 17.83 -3.62
N GLY A 170 0.78 18.16 -3.33
CA GLY A 170 -0.39 17.76 -4.12
C GLY A 170 -0.33 18.16 -5.60
N PRO A 171 -0.03 19.43 -5.94
CA PRO A 171 0.11 19.85 -7.33
C PRO A 171 1.27 19.14 -8.05
N LEU A 172 2.32 18.78 -7.31
CA LEU A 172 3.50 18.11 -7.84
C LEU A 172 3.15 16.71 -8.34
N LEU A 173 2.57 15.88 -7.47
CA LEU A 173 2.24 14.54 -7.94
C LEU A 173 1.01 14.48 -8.85
N GLN A 174 0.13 15.49 -8.84
CA GLN A 174 -0.92 15.60 -9.86
C GLN A 174 -0.28 15.73 -11.25
N LYS A 175 0.72 16.61 -11.41
CA LYS A 175 1.50 16.71 -12.65
C LYS A 175 2.14 15.38 -13.03
N MET A 176 2.78 14.71 -12.08
CA MET A 176 3.43 13.40 -12.29
C MET A 176 2.45 12.33 -12.80
N THR A 177 1.29 12.21 -12.15
CA THR A 177 0.27 11.20 -12.51
C THR A 177 -0.46 11.55 -13.80
N THR A 178 -0.71 12.83 -14.07
CA THR A 178 -1.26 13.28 -15.36
C THR A 178 -0.28 13.08 -16.52
N ALA A 179 1.03 13.26 -16.28
CA ALA A 179 2.06 12.99 -17.29
C ALA A 179 2.10 11.49 -17.61
N ASN A 180 2.06 10.62 -16.60
CA ASN A 180 1.97 9.18 -16.78
C ASN A 180 0.68 8.75 -17.51
N ALA A 181 -0.45 9.39 -17.19
CA ALA A 181 -1.73 9.14 -17.86
C ALA A 181 -1.74 9.62 -19.33
N ALA A 182 -1.05 10.72 -19.65
CA ALA A 182 -0.92 11.21 -21.02
C ALA A 182 -0.12 10.25 -21.92
N THR A 183 0.87 9.56 -21.35
CA THR A 183 1.65 8.51 -22.03
C THR A 183 0.81 7.28 -22.36
N TRP A 184 -0.30 7.04 -21.65
CA TRP A 184 -1.17 5.89 -21.89
C TRP A 184 -2.24 6.14 -22.96
N GLY A 185 -2.29 7.32 -23.59
CA GLY A 185 -3.30 7.62 -24.62
C GLY A 185 -4.73 7.51 -24.08
N THR A 186 -5.72 7.75 -24.91
CA THR A 186 -7.16 7.72 -24.57
C THR A 186 -7.72 6.33 -24.17
N CYS A 187 -6.87 5.32 -24.00
CA CYS A 187 -7.13 4.12 -23.22
C CYS A 187 -6.65 4.41 -21.78
N ASP A 188 -7.42 4.34 -20.72
CA ASP A 188 -8.05 3.10 -20.29
C ASP A 188 -8.75 3.37 -18.94
N SER A 189 -10.01 3.81 -18.99
CA SER A 189 -10.83 3.94 -17.77
C SER A 189 -10.90 2.63 -16.98
N SER A 190 -10.64 1.48 -17.62
CA SER A 190 -10.66 0.16 -16.98
C SER A 190 -9.40 -0.07 -16.16
N ILE A 191 -8.21 0.30 -16.64
CA ILE A 191 -6.96 0.26 -15.86
C ILE A 191 -7.06 1.17 -14.64
N CYS A 192 -7.48 2.43 -14.81
CA CYS A 192 -7.61 3.34 -13.66
C CYS A 192 -8.60 2.80 -12.61
N LYS A 193 -9.72 2.24 -13.06
CA LYS A 193 -10.70 1.57 -12.18
C LYS A 193 -10.08 0.34 -11.51
N SER A 194 -9.37 -0.50 -12.25
CA SER A 194 -8.71 -1.71 -11.73
C SER A 194 -7.69 -1.36 -10.64
N ARG A 195 -6.84 -0.36 -10.90
CA ARG A 195 -5.86 0.13 -9.93
C ARG A 195 -6.52 0.67 -8.66
N LEU A 196 -7.59 1.46 -8.81
CA LEU A 196 -8.39 1.95 -7.69
C LEU A 196 -9.03 0.79 -6.89
N VAL A 197 -9.57 -0.22 -7.57
CA VAL A 197 -10.14 -1.43 -6.91
C VAL A 197 -9.05 -2.14 -6.10
N VAL A 198 -7.86 -2.34 -6.67
CA VAL A 198 -6.76 -3.04 -5.99
C VAL A 198 -6.33 -2.29 -4.73
N CYS A 199 -6.07 -0.99 -4.82
CA CYS A 199 -5.65 -0.20 -3.67
C CYS A 199 -6.74 -0.07 -2.62
N CYS A 200 -7.99 0.18 -3.03
CA CYS A 200 -9.12 0.26 -2.11
C CYS A 200 -9.36 -1.08 -1.40
N SER A 201 -9.37 -2.19 -2.12
CA SER A 201 -9.58 -3.53 -1.54
C SER A 201 -8.45 -3.91 -0.60
N GLY A 202 -7.20 -3.67 -0.98
CA GLY A 202 -6.06 -3.96 -0.13
C GLY A 202 -6.06 -3.13 1.16
N MET A 203 -6.41 -1.85 1.08
CA MET A 203 -6.55 -1.01 2.29
C MET A 203 -7.70 -1.43 3.18
N LEU A 204 -8.81 -1.92 2.61
CA LEU A 204 -9.91 -2.49 3.39
C LEU A 204 -9.48 -3.77 4.11
N VAL A 205 -8.79 -4.68 3.42
CA VAL A 205 -8.25 -5.90 4.04
C VAL A 205 -7.27 -5.54 5.18
N ILE A 206 -6.38 -4.56 4.97
CA ILE A 206 -5.48 -4.07 6.03
C ILE A 206 -6.28 -3.51 7.22
N SER A 207 -7.43 -2.87 6.97
CA SER A 207 -8.23 -2.23 8.01
C SER A 207 -8.97 -3.19 8.94
N GLU A 208 -9.07 -4.47 8.57
CA GLU A 208 -9.68 -5.50 9.40
C GLU A 208 -8.81 -5.88 10.61
N ASP A 209 -7.49 -5.67 10.52
CA ASP A 209 -6.63 -5.81 11.70
C ASP A 209 -6.84 -4.61 12.65
N PRO A 210 -7.10 -4.81 13.96
CA PRO A 210 -7.36 -3.71 14.89
C PRO A 210 -6.22 -2.67 14.98
N SER A 211 -4.96 -3.12 14.98
CA SER A 211 -3.81 -2.22 15.10
C SER A 211 -3.60 -1.42 13.82
N LEU A 212 -3.60 -2.08 12.67
CA LEU A 212 -3.42 -1.41 11.36
C LEU A 212 -4.65 -0.61 10.95
N GLY A 213 -5.86 -1.11 11.24
CA GLY A 213 -7.13 -0.47 10.97
C GLY A 213 -7.28 0.86 11.68
N SER A 214 -6.83 0.97 12.93
CA SER A 214 -6.79 2.27 13.61
C SER A 214 -5.96 3.31 12.83
N LEU A 215 -4.84 2.90 12.22
CA LEU A 215 -3.97 3.77 11.43
C LEU A 215 -4.58 4.12 10.07
N VAL A 216 -5.23 3.16 9.42
CA VAL A 216 -5.94 3.37 8.16
C VAL A 216 -7.10 4.34 8.36
N LEU A 217 -7.98 4.05 9.31
CA LEU A 217 -9.23 4.77 9.50
C LEU A 217 -8.99 6.19 10.04
N ALA A 218 -7.97 6.41 10.88
CA ALA A 218 -7.70 7.72 11.46
C ALA A 218 -7.32 8.79 10.41
N ARG A 219 -6.74 8.42 9.27
CA ARG A 219 -6.21 9.39 8.28
C ARG A 219 -6.69 9.16 6.85
N HIS A 220 -7.10 7.95 6.50
CA HIS A 220 -7.40 7.56 5.13
C HIS A 220 -8.85 7.12 4.92
N LEU A 221 -9.70 7.16 5.96
CA LEU A 221 -11.13 6.83 5.83
C LEU A 221 -11.82 7.68 4.75
N GLY A 222 -11.55 8.99 4.71
CA GLY A 222 -12.14 9.86 3.69
C GLY A 222 -11.77 9.46 2.26
N ASP A 223 -10.54 9.00 2.04
CA ASP A 223 -10.09 8.51 0.73
C ASP A 223 -10.75 7.19 0.35
N LEU A 224 -10.88 6.28 1.32
CA LEU A 224 -11.54 5.01 1.11
C LEU A 224 -13.03 5.18 0.82
N LEU A 225 -13.72 6.05 1.54
CA LEU A 225 -15.12 6.34 1.28
C LEU A 225 -15.30 6.98 -0.10
N ALA A 226 -14.45 7.94 -0.47
CA ALA A 226 -14.48 8.55 -1.79
C ALA A 226 -14.25 7.51 -2.91
N ALA A 227 -13.26 6.63 -2.74
CA ALA A 227 -12.98 5.54 -3.67
C ALA A 227 -14.15 4.56 -3.78
N LEU A 228 -14.70 4.11 -2.65
CA LEU A 228 -15.85 3.19 -2.62
C LEU A 228 -17.09 3.81 -3.28
N ILE A 229 -17.42 5.05 -2.95
CA ILE A 229 -18.54 5.77 -3.55
C ILE A 229 -18.34 5.85 -5.07
N GLN A 230 -17.15 6.21 -5.54
CA GLN A 230 -16.86 6.22 -6.97
C GLN A 230 -16.95 4.83 -7.60
N LEU A 231 -16.41 3.79 -6.97
CA LEU A 231 -16.44 2.43 -7.51
C LEU A 231 -17.87 1.89 -7.62
N CYS A 232 -18.75 2.26 -6.67
CA CYS A 232 -20.15 1.85 -6.63
C CYS A 232 -21.06 2.69 -7.54
N TYR A 233 -20.82 4.01 -7.65
CA TYR A 233 -21.76 4.95 -8.28
C TYR A 233 -21.23 5.70 -9.50
N SER A 234 -19.96 5.52 -9.88
CA SER A 234 -19.43 6.19 -11.08
C SER A 234 -20.22 5.73 -12.32
N PRO A 235 -20.72 6.67 -13.14
CA PRO A 235 -21.53 6.36 -14.30
C PRO A 235 -20.71 5.52 -15.29
N ILE A 236 -21.09 4.25 -15.37
CA ILE A 236 -20.68 3.30 -16.40
C ILE A 236 -21.09 3.90 -17.74
N LYS A 237 -20.19 4.62 -18.45
CA LYS A 237 -20.41 4.95 -19.88
C LYS A 237 -20.70 3.64 -20.59
N ALA A 238 -21.89 3.43 -21.15
CA ALA A 238 -22.51 2.16 -21.56
C ALA A 238 -21.74 1.21 -22.53
N SER A 239 -20.42 1.06 -22.46
CA SER A 239 -19.63 0.05 -23.18
C SER A 239 -19.08 -1.08 -22.28
N TRP A 240 -19.59 -1.26 -21.05
CA TRP A 240 -19.02 -2.20 -20.06
C TRP A 240 -19.70 -3.58 -20.00
N ARG A 241 -20.67 -3.89 -20.85
CA ARG A 241 -21.34 -5.21 -20.85
C ARG A 241 -20.62 -6.29 -21.66
N SER A 242 -19.52 -5.96 -22.35
CA SER A 242 -18.88 -6.92 -23.27
C SER A 242 -17.60 -7.57 -22.73
N ALA A 243 -17.22 -7.33 -21.47
CA ALA A 243 -15.95 -7.85 -20.92
C ALA A 243 -16.08 -8.66 -19.62
N ILE A 244 -17.31 -8.99 -19.19
CA ILE A 244 -17.55 -9.86 -18.02
C ILE A 244 -18.64 -10.91 -18.36
N LEU A 245 -18.64 -11.39 -19.61
CA LEU A 245 -19.20 -12.68 -20.00
C LEU A 245 -18.16 -13.41 -20.84
#